data_AF-A0A947V0U5-F1
#
_entry.id   AF-A0A947V0U5-F1
#
_cell.length_a   1.000
_cell.length_b   1.000
_cell.length_c   1.000
_cell.angle_alpha   90.00
_cell.angle_beta   90.00
_cell.angle_gamma   90.00
#
_symmetry.space_group_name_H-M   'P 1'
#
loop_
_entity.id
_entity.type
_entity.pdbx_description
1 polymer ?
#
loop_
_entity_poly.entity_id
_entity_poly.type
_entity_poly.pdbx_seq_one_letter_code
_entity_poly.pdbx_strand_id
1 'polypeptide(L)' 'MQTVCCVCQKTKSQSGWIQKQPRKETRVSHGYCPDCFHSTMERAQGWLLAQNAGQTGIMALGR' A
#
# COMPACT_ATOMS: atom_id res chain seq x y z
N MET A 1 17.71 -12.13 3.79
CA MET A 1 17.01 -10.99 3.17
C MET A 1 16.00 -10.45 4.17
N GLN A 2 15.96 -9.14 4.39
CA GLN A 2 14.95 -8.50 5.25
C GLN A 2 13.85 -7.90 4.37
N THR A 3 12.60 -7.94 4.82
CA THR A 3 11.50 -7.22 4.15
C THR A 3 11.13 -6.01 4.98
N VAL A 4 11.11 -4.84 4.36
CA VAL A 4 10.78 -3.56 4.99
C VAL A 4 9.50 -3.02 4.37
N CYS A 5 8.61 -2.51 5.21
CA CYS A 5 7.39 -1.88 4.76
C CYS A 5 7.70 -0.52 4.11
N CYS A 6 7.24 -0.30 2.89
CA CYS A 6 7.46 0.96 2.15
C CYS A 6 6.83 2.18 2.84
N VAL A 7 5.82 1.96 3.69
CA VAL A 7 5.03 3.04 4.28
C VAL A 7 5.51 3.37 5.69
N CYS A 8 5.50 2.40 6.60
CA CYS A 8 5.85 2.63 8.01
C CYS A 8 7.28 2.22 8.38
N GLN A 9 8.05 1.66 7.45
CA GLN A 9 9.43 1.20 7.65
C GLN A 9 9.60 0.10 8.72
N LYS A 10 8.50 -0.56 9.14
CA LYS A 10 8.58 -1.78 9.94
C LYS A 10 9.29 -2.88 9.15
N THR A 11 10.11 -3.67 9.84
CA THR A 11 10.81 -4.83 9.27
C THR A 11 10.07 -6.11 9.63
N LYS A 12 9.89 -7.01 8.66
CA LYS A 12 9.33 -8.36 8.87
C LYS A 12 10.34 -9.21 9.66
N SER A 13 9.90 -9.69 10.82
CA SER A 13 10.56 -10.67 11.67
C SER A 13 9.77 -11.98 11.68
N GLN A 14 10.30 -12.97 12.41
CA GLN A 14 9.64 -14.26 12.62
C GLN A 14 8.35 -14.13 13.46
N SER A 15 8.28 -13.11 14.34
CA SER A 15 7.14 -12.83 15.22
C SER A 15 6.16 -11.81 14.65
N GLY A 16 6.43 -11.23 13.48
CA GLY A 16 5.55 -10.24 12.83
C GLY A 16 6.30 -9.02 12.32
N TRP A 17 5.63 -7.86 12.29
CA TRP A 17 6.21 -6.60 11.81
C TRP A 17 6.64 -5.72 12.97
N ILE A 18 7.93 -5.41 13.07
CA ILE A 18 8.51 -4.66 14.19
C ILE A 18 9.18 -3.37 13.73
N GLN A 19 9.14 -2.33 14.56
CA GLN A 19 9.87 -1.09 14.30
C GLN A 19 11.36 -1.33 14.61
N LYS A 20 12.12 -1.74 13.59
CA LYS A 20 13.55 -1.98 13.71
C LYS A 20 14.22 -1.58 12.41
N GLN A 21 15.32 -0.85 12.52
CA GLN A 21 16.14 -0.53 11.36
C GLN A 21 16.67 -1.83 10.72
N PRO A 22 16.64 -1.94 9.39
CA PRO A 22 17.30 -3.04 8.70
C PRO A 22 18.80 -3.01 9.02
N ARG A 23 19.42 -4.19 9.10
CA ARG A 23 20.87 -4.27 9.35
C ARG A 23 21.60 -3.80 8.08
N LYS A 24 22.57 -2.89 8.22
CA LYS A 24 23.31 -2.26 7.11
C LYS A 24 23.86 -3.24 6.07
N GLU A 25 24.25 -4.45 6.48
CA GLU A 25 24.86 -5.46 5.60
C GLU A 25 23.86 -6.47 5.03
N THR A 26 22.56 -6.34 5.30
CA THR A 26 21.55 -7.30 4.83
C THR A 26 20.83 -6.79 3.59
N ARG A 27 20.70 -7.61 2.56
CA ARG A 27 19.83 -7.32 1.40
C ARG A 27 18.40 -7.05 1.87
N VAL A 28 17.86 -5.91 1.49
CA VAL A 28 16.49 -5.48 1.80
C VAL A 28 15.59 -5.71 0.59
N SER A 29 14.38 -6.19 0.85
CA SER A 29 13.25 -6.25 -0.05
C SER A 29 12.15 -5.33 0.47
N HIS A 30 11.33 -4.80 -0.43
CA HIS A 30 10.29 -3.83 -0.10
C HIS A 30 8.90 -4.47 -0.24
N GLY A 31 7.98 -4.12 0.66
CA GLY A 31 6.60 -4.62 0.65
C GLY A 31 5.68 -3.81 1.55
N TYR A 32 4.52 -4.37 1.91
CA TYR A 32 3.58 -3.74 2.83
C TYR A 32 3.38 -4.60 4.08
N CYS A 33 3.32 -3.97 5.26
CA CYS A 33 2.76 -4.64 6.44
C CYS A 33 1.23 -4.68 6.33
N PRO A 34 0.54 -5.58 7.06
CA PRO A 34 -0.92 -5.74 6.96
C PRO A 34 -1.68 -4.43 7.11
N ASP A 35 -1.35 -3.62 8.12
CA ASP A 35 -2.01 -2.34 8.38
C ASP A 35 -1.87 -1.37 7.19
N CYS A 36 -0.65 -1.23 6.67
CA CYS A 36 -0.38 -0.35 5.55
C CYS A 36 -0.96 -0.89 4.24
N PHE A 37 -0.98 -2.20 4.06
CA PHE A 37 -1.62 -2.81 2.90
C PHE A 37 -3.12 -2.50 2.87
N HIS A 38 -3.84 -2.74 3.98
CA HIS A 38 -5.28 -2.45 4.05
C HIS A 38 -5.57 -0.97 3.80
N SER A 39 -4.86 -0.06 4.48
CA SER A 39 -5.06 1.38 4.28
C SER A 39 -4.76 1.82 2.84
N THR A 40 -3.70 1.26 2.21
CA THR A 40 -3.39 1.55 0.81
C THR A 40 -4.47 1.04 -0.13
N MET A 41 -4.97 -0.18 0.08
CA MET A 41 -6.00 -0.78 -0.78
C MET A 41 -7.35 -0.08 -0.64
N GLU A 42 -7.75 0.33 0.57
CA GLU A 42 -8.97 1.12 0.79
C GLU A 42 -8.91 2.45 0.03
N ARG A 43 -7.76 3.13 0.06
CA ARG A 43 -7.55 4.38 -0.69
C ARG A 43 -7.61 4.15 -2.20
N ALA A 44 -6.98 3.07 -2.68
CA ALA A 44 -7.00 2.72 -4.09
C ALA A 44 -8.43 2.40 -4.57
N GLN A 45 -9.21 1.65 -3.78
CA GLN A 45 -10.61 1.34 -4.08
C GLN A 45 -11.46 2.61 -4.11
N GLY A 46 -11.30 3.51 -3.13
CA GLY A 46 -12.01 4.79 -3.11
C GLY A 46 -11.72 5.63 -4.36
N TRP A 47 -10.47 5.68 -4.80
CA TRP A 47 -10.08 6.38 -6.02
C TRP A 47 -10.66 5.75 -7.30
N LEU A 48 -10.68 4.42 -7.38
CA LEU A 48 -11.29 3.71 -8.52
C LEU A 48 -12.80 3.96 -8.60
N LEU A 49 -13.51 3.91 -7.47
CA LEU A 49 -14.95 4.18 -7.42
C LEU A 49 -15.26 5.64 -7.79
N ALA A 50 -14.47 6.59 -7.30
CA ALA A 50 -14.63 8.01 -7.63
C ALA A 50 -14.44 8.28 -9.13
N GLN A 51 -13.48 7.62 -9.77
CA GLN A 51 -13.29 7.74 -11.22
C GLN A 51 -14.41 7.13 -12.05
N ASN A 52 -14.91 5.95 -11.66
CA ASN A 52 -16.03 5.32 -12.37
C ASN A 52 -17.32 6.15 -12.25
N ALA A 53 -17.57 6.76 -11.08
CA ALA A 53 -18.66 7.71 -10.91
C ALA A 53 -18.50 8.95 -11.80
N GLY A 54 -17.27 9.48 -11.91
CA GLY A 54 -16.95 10.61 -12.81
C GLY A 54 -17.09 10.27 -14.29
N GLN A 55 -16.69 9.07 -14.72
CA GLN A 55 -16.80 8.63 -16.12
C GLN A 55 -18.26 8.42 -16.55
N THR A 56 -19.13 7.94 -15.66
CA THR A 56 -20.54 7.68 -15.98
C THR A 56 -21.32 8.99 -16.19
N GLY A 57 -20.92 10.08 -15.53
CA GLY A 57 -21.54 11.41 -15.70
C GLY A 57 -21.19 12.13 -17.00
N ILE A 58 -20.02 11.84 -17.60
CA ILE A 58 -19.57 12.49 -18.84
C ILE A 58 -20.22 11.87 -20.08
N MET A 59 -20.61 10.59 -20.04
CA MET A 59 -21.28 9.92 -21.16
C MET A 59 -22.78 10.24 -21.31
N ALA A 60 -23.40 10.94 -20.35
CA ALA A 60 -24.84 11.23 -20.36
C ALA A 60 -25.22 12.61 -20.95
N LEU A 61 -24.24 13.46 -21.31
CA LEU A 61 -24.46 14.83 -21.79
C LEU A 61 -24.09 15.04 -23.27
N GLY A 62 -23.93 13.95 -24.04
CA GLY A 62 -23.52 13.97 -25.46
C GLY A 62 -24.55 13.42 -26.44
N ARG A 63 -25.82 13.84 -26.35
CA ARG A 63 -26.80 13.71 -27.44
C ARG A 63 -27.56 15.00 -27.65
#